data_AF-A0A8J8J8A3-F1
#
_entry.id   AF-A0A8J8J8A3-F1
#
_cell.length_a   1.000
_cell.length_b   1.000
_cell.length_c   1.000
_cell.angle_alpha   90.00
_cell.angle_beta   90.00
_cell.angle_gamma   90.00
#
_symmetry.space_group_name_H-M   'P 1'
#
loop_
_entity.id
_entity.type
_entity.pdbx_description
1 polymer ?
#
loop_
_entity_poly.entity_id
_entity_poly.type
_entity_poly.pdbx_seq_one_letter_code
_entity_poly.pdbx_strand_id
1 'polypeptide(L)' 'MSESVNIALILRDIQLMRKKLDEIEEELLKLKVRELEEEEVSDEELRELERLSKETLENGIPWEEAKKELGL' A
#
# COMPACT_ATOMS: atom_id res chain seq x y z
N MET A 1 11.71 -42.96 -26.36
CA MET A 1 12.51 -42.74 -25.13
C MET A 1 13.12 -41.34 -25.05
N SER A 2 13.43 -40.66 -26.16
CA SER A 2 13.92 -39.26 -26.15
C SER A 2 12.84 -38.24 -25.80
N GLU A 3 11.62 -38.41 -26.33
CA GLU A 3 10.48 -37.49 -26.05
C GLU A 3 10.04 -37.50 -24.58
N SER A 4 10.05 -38.66 -23.92
CA SER A 4 9.70 -38.79 -22.51
C SER A 4 10.70 -38.09 -21.57
N VAL A 5 11.99 -38.06 -21.94
CA VAL A 5 13.02 -37.31 -21.20
C VAL A 5 12.82 -35.80 -21.38
N ASN A 6 12.40 -35.37 -22.57
CA ASN A 6 12.13 -33.96 -22.86
C ASN A 6 10.92 -33.43 -22.07
N ILE A 7 9.84 -34.21 -21.98
CA ILE A 7 8.65 -33.87 -21.18
C ILE A 7 8.99 -33.78 -19.69
N ALA A 8 9.80 -34.71 -19.16
CA ALA A 8 10.19 -34.70 -17.75
C ALA A 8 11.03 -33.46 -17.37
N LEU A 9 11.91 -33.01 -18.27
CA LEU A 9 12.69 -31.77 -18.07
C LEU A 9 11.78 -30.54 -18.07
N ILE A 10 10.85 -30.44 -19.02
CA ILE A 10 9.90 -29.33 -19.09
C ILE A 10 9.03 -29.28 -17.84
N LEU A 11 8.54 -30.43 -17.35
CA LEU A 11 7.75 -30.49 -16.11
C LEU A 11 8.54 -30.02 -14.90
N ARG A 12 9.82 -30.38 -14.80
CA ARG A 12 10.71 -29.92 -13.74
C ARG A 12 10.91 -28.41 -13.81
N ASP A 13 11.12 -27.86 -14.99
CA ASP A 13 11.30 -26.42 -15.17
C ASP A 13 10.02 -25.66 -14.80
N ILE A 14 8.85 -26.17 -15.16
CA ILE A 14 7.55 -25.61 -14.75
C ILE A 14 7.40 -25.61 -13.22
N GLN A 15 7.79 -26.70 -12.55
CA GLN A 15 7.74 -26.77 -11.08
C GLN A 15 8.69 -25.75 -10.42
N LEU A 16 9.89 -25.57 -10.99
CA LEU A 16 10.85 -24.58 -10.52
C LEU A 16 10.35 -23.15 -10.74
N MET A 17 9.75 -22.87 -11.89
CA MET A 17 9.13 -21.57 -12.17
C MET A 17 7.99 -21.26 -11.21
N ARG A 18 7.13 -22.25 -10.92
CA ARG A 18 6.04 -22.09 -9.95
C ARG A 18 6.59 -21.77 -8.56
N LYS A 19 7.62 -22.49 -8.09
CA LYS A 19 8.24 -22.20 -6.80
C LYS A 19 8.79 -20.76 -6.71
N LYS A 20 9.42 -20.28 -7.79
CA LYS A 20 9.91 -18.89 -7.85
C LYS A 20 8.78 -17.87 -7.83
N LEU A 21 7.64 -18.17 -8.47
CA LEU A 21 6.46 -17.31 -8.42
C LEU A 21 5.91 -17.23 -6.99
N ASP A 22 5.82 -18.36 -6.29
CA ASP A 22 5.37 -18.40 -4.89
C ASP A 22 6.31 -17.55 -3.99
N GLU A 23 7.63 -17.63 -4.20
CA GLU A 23 8.62 -16.80 -3.48
C GLU A 23 8.46 -15.30 -3.78
N ILE A 24 8.20 -14.93 -5.03
CA ILE A 24 7.95 -13.53 -5.42
C ILE A 24 6.64 -13.00 -4.81
N GLU A 25 5.59 -13.82 -4.79
CA GLU A 25 4.31 -13.44 -4.18
C GLU A 25 4.46 -13.17 -2.67
N GLU A 26 5.23 -14.00 -1.97
CA GLU A 26 5.52 -13.79 -0.55
C GLU A 26 6.25 -12.46 -0.30
N GLU A 27 7.27 -12.14 -1.10
CA GLU A 27 8.00 -10.87 -0.97
C GLU A 27 7.14 -9.66 -1.30
N LEU A 28 6.24 -9.75 -2.29
CA LEU A 28 5.27 -8.70 -2.59
C LEU A 28 4.31 -8.46 -1.43
N LEU A 29 3.84 -9.53 -0.78
CA LEU A 29 2.98 -9.40 0.41
C LEU A 29 3.72 -8.73 1.56
N LYS A 30 4.99 -9.06 1.81
CA LYS A 30 5.81 -8.39 2.82
C LYS A 30 5.99 -6.90 2.53
N LEU A 31 6.24 -6.54 1.27
CA LEU A 31 6.35 -5.13 0.87
C LEU A 31 5.03 -4.38 1.09
N LYS A 32 3.90 -4.97 0.70
CA LYS A 32 2.58 -4.39 0.93
C LYS A 32 2.27 -4.17 2.41
N VAL A 33 2.66 -5.12 3.27
CA VAL A 33 2.51 -4.96 4.73
C VAL A 33 3.35 -3.79 5.24
N ARG A 34 4.59 -3.64 4.79
CA ARG A 34 5.45 -2.51 5.17
C ARG A 34 4.89 -1.17 4.70
N GLU A 35 4.40 -1.08 3.47
CA GLU A 35 3.75 0.15 2.98
C GLU A 35 2.56 0.52 3.85
N LEU A 36 1.75 -0.45 4.25
CA LEU A 36 0.62 -0.21 5.16
C LEU A 36 1.06 0.21 6.56
N GLU A 37 2.14 -0.39 7.10
CA GLU A 37 2.74 0.03 8.38
C GLU A 37 3.37 1.44 8.29
N GLU A 38 3.94 1.81 7.15
CA GLU A 38 4.45 3.17 6.90
C GLU A 38 3.32 4.20 6.71
N GLU A 39 2.17 3.77 6.19
CA GLU A 39 0.94 4.58 6.08
C GLU A 39 0.10 4.61 7.37
N GLU A 40 0.44 3.82 8.39
CA GLU A 40 -0.26 3.85 9.68
C GLU A 40 0.01 5.18 10.39
N VAL A 41 -1.02 6.02 10.39
CA VAL A 41 -1.08 7.25 11.18
C VAL A 41 -1.05 6.85 12.66
N SER A 42 -0.07 7.36 13.39
CA SER A 42 0.08 7.05 14.81
C SER A 42 -1.14 7.52 15.62
N ASP A 43 -1.37 6.91 16.79
CA ASP A 43 -2.41 7.35 17.73
C ASP A 43 -2.27 8.85 18.09
N GLU A 44 -1.05 9.38 18.08
CA GLU A 44 -0.77 10.79 18.34
C GLU A 44 -1.19 11.67 17.16
N GLU A 45 -0.83 11.29 15.93
CA GLU A 45 -1.24 11.99 14.72
C GLU A 45 -2.77 11.91 14.52
N LEU A 46 -3.41 10.80 14.86
CA LEU A 46 -4.87 10.67 14.85
C LEU A 46 -5.53 11.63 15.85
N ARG A 47 -5.01 11.73 17.08
CA ARG A 47 -5.50 12.69 18.08
C ARG A 47 -5.29 14.13 17.62
N GLU A 48 -4.16 14.43 16.99
CA GLU A 48 -3.87 15.76 16.47
C GLU A 48 -4.81 16.11 15.30
N LEU A 49 -5.07 15.18 14.38
CA LEU A 49 -6.06 15.37 13.31
C LEU A 49 -7.47 15.59 13.88
N GLU A 50 -7.86 14.85 14.92
CA GLU A 50 -9.16 15.06 15.58
C GLU A 50 -9.22 16.44 16.28
N ARG A 51 -8.13 16.87 16.92
CA ARG A 51 -8.02 18.21 17.53
C ARG A 51 -8.15 19.31 16.48
N LEU A 52 -7.40 19.21 15.37
CA LEU A 52 -7.43 20.17 14.27
C LEU A 52 -8.81 20.20 13.59
N SER A 53 -9.47 19.06 13.45
CA SER A 53 -10.83 18.97 12.91
C SER A 53 -11.83 19.71 13.80
N LYS A 54 -11.78 19.52 15.13
CA LYS A 54 -12.61 20.25 16.08
C LYS A 54 -12.33 21.76 16.06
N GLU A 55 -11.06 22.14 16.07
CA GLU A 55 -10.65 23.54 16.01
C GLU A 55 -11.12 24.23 14.72
N THR A 56 -11.05 23.52 13.59
CA THR A 56 -11.56 24.00 12.29
C THR A 56 -13.08 24.11 12.27
N LEU A 57 -13.80 23.19 12.91
CA LEU A 57 -15.27 23.27 13.01
C LEU A 57 -15.73 24.40 13.93
N GLU A 58 -15.02 24.65 15.02
CA GLU A 58 -15.39 25.67 16.02
C GLU A 58 -14.97 27.08 15.58
N ASN A 59 -13.79 27.22 14.98
CA ASN A 59 -13.16 28.52 14.71
C ASN A 59 -12.86 28.76 13.22
N GLY A 60 -13.04 27.76 12.36
CA GLY A 60 -12.76 27.88 10.94
C GLY A 60 -13.84 28.67 10.21
N ILE A 61 -13.42 29.30 9.12
CA ILE A 61 -14.32 29.94 8.15
C ILE A 61 -14.42 29.07 6.89
N PRO A 62 -15.54 29.11 6.16
CA PRO A 62 -15.64 28.46 4.87
C PRO A 62 -14.49 28.87 3.95
N TRP A 63 -13.92 27.89 3.25
CA TRP A 63 -12.78 28.14 2.36
C TRP A 63 -13.06 29.21 1.29
N GLU A 64 -14.29 29.26 0.79
CA GLU A 64 -14.74 30.28 -0.17
C GLU A 64 -14.83 31.69 0.44
N GLU A 65 -14.99 31.82 1.76
CA GLU A 65 -14.91 33.10 2.47
C GLU A 65 -13.46 33.49 2.71
N ALA A 66 -12.61 32.54 3.12
CA ALA A 66 -11.16 32.76 3.29
C ALA A 66 -10.49 33.24 1.99
N LYS A 67 -10.82 32.64 0.84
CA LYS A 67 -10.29 33.08 -0.46
C LYS A 67 -10.61 34.53 -0.77
N LYS A 68 -11.85 34.96 -0.50
CA LYS A 68 -12.29 36.34 -0.73
C LYS A 68 -11.52 37.32 0.14
N GLU A 69 -11.25 36.98 1.41
CA GLU A 69 -10.42 37.81 2.30
C GLU A 69 -8.96 37.89 1.84
N LEU A 70 -8.44 36.80 1.26
CA LEU A 70 -7.07 36.72 0.74
C LEU A 70 -6.90 37.25 -0.69
N GLY A 71 -7.99 37.63 -1.37
CA GLY A 71 -7.95 38.12 -2.75
C GLY A 71 -7.60 37.07 -3.80
N LEU A 72 -7.87 35.79 -3.49
CA LEU A 72 -7.72 34.62 -4.40
C LEU A 72 -9.05 34.30 -5.08
#